data_AF-A0A7S9NQ86-F1
#
_entry.id   AF-A0A7S9NQ86-F1
#
_cell.length_a   1.000
_cell.length_b   1.000
_cell.length_c   1.000
_cell.angle_alpha   90.00
_cell.angle_beta   90.00
_cell.angle_gamma   90.00
#
_symmetry.space_group_name_H-M   'P 1'
#
loop_
_entity.id
_entity.type
_entity.pdbx_description
1 polymer ?
#
loop_
_entity_poly.entity_id
_entity_poly.type
_entity_poly.pdbx_seq_one_letter_code
_entity_poly.pdbx_strand_id
1 'polypeptide(L)'
;MEETIVIPDILDLIEKDKLPRELYAPDGFLVYKPYDPAIESPLLVNRKKWKLFANYTPIEGRPEEDTWIVKLNTTEQYVEIHDPELVWLLYYIRVVHPGATPEEAVNHELAEVEKDGGKFKNDDELIGYAMYLYTALAIAIAYGLLVVVE
;
A
#
# COMPACT_ATOMS: atom_id res chain seq x y z
N MET A 1 -12.91 15.73 18.67
CA MET A 1 -12.08 15.49 17.48
C MET A 1 -12.27 14.02 17.17
N GLU A 2 -12.81 13.68 16.01
CA GLU A 2 -12.76 12.29 15.54
C GLU A 2 -11.29 11.88 15.49
N GLU A 3 -10.99 10.65 15.95
CA GLU A 3 -9.63 10.14 16.00
C GLU A 3 -9.15 9.88 14.57
N THR A 4 -8.32 10.78 14.03
CA THR A 4 -7.70 10.62 12.72
C THR A 4 -6.60 9.57 12.81
N ILE A 5 -6.69 8.56 11.96
CA ILE A 5 -5.63 7.54 11.82
C ILE A 5 -4.51 8.16 10.99
N VAL A 6 -3.27 7.97 11.40
CA VAL A 6 -2.10 8.47 10.67
C VAL A 6 -1.30 7.30 10.15
N ILE A 7 -1.13 7.23 8.83
CA ILE A 7 -0.17 6.35 8.15
C ILE A 7 1.06 7.21 7.85
N PRO A 8 2.17 7.03 8.60
CA PRO A 8 3.39 7.77 8.33
C PRO A 8 4.04 7.28 7.03
N ASP A 9 5.11 7.97 6.61
CA ASP A 9 6.03 7.46 5.59
C ASP A 9 6.51 6.04 5.97
N ILE A 10 6.38 5.11 5.03
CA ILE A 10 6.62 3.69 5.26
C ILE A 10 8.11 3.38 5.28
N LEU A 11 8.94 4.08 4.50
CA LEU A 11 10.40 3.96 4.59
C LEU A 11 10.86 4.35 5.99
N ASP A 12 10.25 5.40 6.53
CA ASP A 12 10.51 5.88 7.88
C ASP A 12 10.18 4.83 8.96
N LEU A 13 9.10 4.05 8.76
CA LEU A 13 8.78 2.90 9.61
C LEU A 13 9.81 1.77 9.49
N ILE A 14 10.29 1.49 8.28
CA ILE A 14 11.29 0.45 8.01
C ILE A 14 12.63 0.83 8.64
N GLU A 15 13.12 2.05 8.39
CA GLU A 15 14.41 2.53 8.89
C GLU A 15 14.47 2.60 10.43
N LYS A 16 13.34 2.91 11.06
CA LYS A 16 13.21 2.98 12.53
C LYS A 16 12.88 1.64 13.19
N ASP A 17 12.81 0.55 12.41
CA ASP A 17 12.39 -0.79 12.84
C ASP A 17 11.05 -0.78 13.61
N LYS A 18 10.09 -0.02 13.08
CA LYS A 18 8.73 0.14 13.64
C LYS A 18 7.66 -0.58 12.83
N LEU A 19 8.04 -1.23 11.74
CA LEU A 19 7.10 -2.01 10.94
C LEU A 19 6.67 -3.26 11.73
N PRO A 20 5.35 -3.54 11.88
CA PRO A 20 4.89 -4.73 12.57
C PRO A 20 5.38 -6.02 11.91
N ARG A 21 5.62 -7.06 12.72
CA ARG A 21 6.03 -8.38 12.17
C ARG A 21 4.95 -9.08 11.37
N GLU A 22 3.69 -8.77 11.68
CA GLU A 22 2.52 -9.28 11.02
C GLU A 22 1.52 -8.13 10.84
N LEU A 23 0.95 -8.04 9.64
CA LEU A 23 -0.09 -7.09 9.31
C LEU A 23 -1.39 -7.84 9.07
N TYR A 24 -2.45 -7.39 9.73
CA TYR A 24 -3.78 -8.00 9.69
C TYR A 24 -4.77 -7.00 9.09
N ALA A 25 -5.67 -7.51 8.24
CA ALA A 25 -6.82 -6.76 7.76
C ALA A 25 -7.79 -6.47 8.93
N PRO A 26 -8.71 -5.49 8.78
CA PRO A 26 -9.65 -5.14 9.84
C PRO A 26 -10.56 -6.28 10.33
N ASP A 27 -10.76 -7.32 9.52
CA ASP A 27 -11.51 -8.53 9.87
C ASP A 27 -10.67 -9.59 10.61
N GLY A 28 -9.40 -9.31 10.89
CA GLY A 28 -8.46 -10.19 11.56
C GLY A 28 -7.74 -11.18 10.65
N PHE A 29 -7.92 -11.10 9.33
CA PHE A 29 -7.19 -11.93 8.38
C PHE A 29 -5.72 -11.52 8.28
N LEU A 30 -4.78 -12.47 8.35
CA LEU A 30 -3.35 -12.21 8.17
C LEU A 30 -3.05 -11.86 6.71
N VAL A 31 -2.53 -10.66 6.46
CA VAL A 31 -2.25 -10.16 5.12
C VAL A 31 -0.79 -10.37 4.74
N TYR A 32 0.12 -10.02 5.64
CA TYR A 32 1.53 -9.90 5.28
C TYR A 32 2.46 -10.08 6.49
N LYS A 33 3.62 -10.67 6.24
CA LYS A 33 4.72 -10.83 7.19
C LYS A 33 5.99 -10.22 6.60
N PRO A 34 6.32 -8.96 6.93
CA PRO A 34 7.39 -8.22 6.25
C PRO A 34 8.79 -8.83 6.39
N TYR A 35 9.05 -9.55 7.48
CA TYR A 35 10.38 -10.07 7.82
C TYR A 35 10.53 -11.58 7.57
N ASP A 36 9.45 -12.25 7.21
CA ASP A 36 9.44 -13.70 6.98
C ASP A 36 9.58 -14.00 5.48
N PRO A 37 9.96 -15.24 5.10
CA PRO A 37 10.07 -15.62 3.70
C PRO A 37 8.79 -15.34 2.92
N ALA A 38 8.92 -14.95 1.64
CA ALA A 38 7.79 -14.55 0.80
C ALA A 38 6.65 -15.60 0.72
N ILE A 39 6.99 -16.88 0.87
CA ILE A 39 6.02 -17.99 0.88
C ILE A 39 5.11 -18.02 2.12
N GLU A 40 5.50 -17.34 3.19
CA GLU A 40 4.71 -17.22 4.43
C GLU A 40 3.80 -15.98 4.45
N SER A 41 3.93 -15.10 3.45
CA SER A 41 3.17 -13.87 3.31
C SER A 41 1.97 -14.08 2.38
N PRO A 42 0.72 -14.12 2.90
CA PRO A 42 -0.47 -14.38 2.10
C PRO A 42 -0.63 -13.44 0.89
N LEU A 43 -0.35 -12.15 1.06
CA LEU A 43 -0.35 -11.16 -0.01
C LEU A 43 0.58 -11.56 -1.16
N LEU A 44 1.81 -12.01 -0.86
CA LEU A 44 2.80 -12.38 -1.87
C LEU A 44 2.45 -13.72 -2.55
N VAL A 45 1.92 -14.68 -1.78
CA VAL A 45 1.48 -15.98 -2.31
C VAL A 45 0.31 -15.80 -3.26
N ASN A 46 -0.63 -14.92 -2.94
CA ASN A 46 -1.84 -14.69 -3.72
C ASN A 46 -1.79 -13.44 -4.62
N ARG A 47 -0.60 -12.84 -4.79
CA ARG A 47 -0.40 -11.59 -5.55
C ARG A 47 -0.93 -11.58 -6.98
N LYS A 48 -1.13 -12.76 -7.59
CA LYS A 48 -1.68 -12.93 -8.96
C LYS A 48 -3.18 -13.25 -8.99
N LYS A 49 -3.80 -13.50 -7.84
CA LYS A 49 -5.17 -14.01 -7.73
C LYS A 49 -6.08 -12.99 -7.06
N TRP A 50 -5.67 -12.52 -5.89
CA TRP A 50 -6.41 -11.55 -5.11
C TRP A 50 -6.68 -10.29 -5.91
N LYS A 51 -7.85 -9.72 -5.70
CA LYS A 51 -8.35 -8.53 -6.36
C LYS A 51 -8.51 -7.41 -5.33
N LEU A 52 -7.94 -6.25 -5.62
CA LEU A 52 -7.92 -5.10 -4.73
C LEU A 52 -8.99 -4.09 -5.13
N PHE A 53 -9.76 -3.63 -4.14
CA PHE A 53 -10.79 -2.61 -4.32
C PHE A 53 -10.65 -1.51 -3.30
N ALA A 54 -10.81 -0.26 -3.73
CA ALA A 54 -10.76 0.89 -2.83
C ALA A 54 -11.97 0.93 -1.90
N ASN A 55 -11.71 1.15 -0.61
CA ASN A 55 -12.70 1.34 0.45
C ASN A 55 -12.55 2.72 1.11
N TYR A 56 -12.19 3.73 0.31
CA TYR A 56 -12.04 5.09 0.78
C TYR A 56 -12.54 6.11 -0.26
N THR A 57 -12.79 7.31 0.22
CA THR A 57 -13.07 8.50 -0.59
C THR A 57 -12.02 9.57 -0.28
N PRO A 58 -11.30 10.11 -1.28
CA PRO A 58 -10.38 11.22 -1.07
C PRO A 58 -11.11 12.47 -0.59
N ILE A 59 -10.52 13.17 0.37
CA ILE A 59 -11.06 14.40 0.95
C ILE A 59 -10.18 15.59 0.58
N GLU A 60 -8.87 15.46 0.79
CA GLU A 60 -7.91 16.53 0.57
C GLU A 60 -6.55 15.93 0.18
N GLY A 61 -5.80 16.62 -0.68
CA GLY A 61 -4.41 16.30 -0.96
C GLY A 61 -3.58 17.58 -0.88
N ARG A 62 -2.48 17.51 -0.13
CA ARG A 62 -1.48 18.59 0.03
C ARG A 62 -0.12 18.04 -0.41
N PRO A 63 0.16 18.05 -1.73
CA PRO A 63 1.40 17.48 -2.25
C PRO A 63 2.66 18.16 -1.69
N GLU A 64 2.60 19.46 -1.40
CA GLU A 64 3.71 20.22 -0.83
C GLU A 64 4.07 19.79 0.61
N GLU A 65 3.16 19.11 1.29
CA GLU A 65 3.30 18.62 2.67
C GLU A 65 3.39 17.08 2.72
N ASP A 66 3.49 16.43 1.56
CA ASP A 66 3.35 14.97 1.42
C ASP A 66 2.21 14.41 2.26
N THR A 67 1.04 15.06 2.21
CA THR A 67 -0.09 14.72 3.07
C THR A 67 -1.37 14.53 2.28
N TRP A 68 -2.01 13.38 2.42
CA TRP A 68 -3.28 13.07 1.78
C TRP A 68 -4.30 12.60 2.81
N ILE A 69 -5.46 13.22 2.82
CA ILE A 69 -6.55 12.89 3.74
C ILE A 69 -7.63 12.16 2.96
N VAL A 70 -7.99 10.99 3.45
CA VAL A 70 -9.06 10.16 2.91
C VAL A 70 -10.06 9.79 4.01
N LYS A 71 -11.28 9.45 3.61
CA LYS A 71 -12.34 8.96 4.50
C LYS A 71 -12.66 7.52 4.16
N LEU A 72 -12.60 6.61 5.13
CA LEU A 72 -13.01 5.21 4.94
C LEU A 72 -14.51 5.13 4.66
N ASN A 73 -14.90 4.38 3.63
CA ASN A 73 -16.30 4.28 3.23
C ASN A 73 -17.13 3.44 4.22
N THR A 74 -16.50 2.51 4.94
CA THR A 74 -17.16 1.60 5.89
C THR A 74 -17.32 2.19 7.29
N THR A 75 -16.27 2.84 7.82
CA THR A 75 -16.25 3.33 9.21
C THR A 75 -16.42 4.84 9.32
N GLU A 76 -16.41 5.56 8.19
CA GLU A 76 -16.41 7.02 8.13
C GLU A 76 -15.20 7.72 8.78
N GLN A 77 -14.20 6.96 9.24
CA GLN A 77 -13.00 7.50 9.85
C GLN A 77 -12.10 8.19 8.82
N TYR A 78 -11.42 9.25 9.25
CA TYR A 78 -10.41 9.94 8.47
C TYR A 78 -9.06 9.25 8.64
N VAL A 79 -8.34 9.09 7.53
CA VAL A 79 -6.98 8.57 7.46
C VAL A 79 -6.11 9.62 6.77
N GLU A 80 -5.05 10.03 7.45
CA GLU A 80 -4.01 10.90 6.95
C GLU A 80 -2.83 10.04 6.50
N ILE A 81 -2.41 10.18 5.24
CA ILE A 81 -1.39 9.35 4.60
C ILE A 81 -0.22 10.26 4.26
N HIS A 82 0.97 9.89 4.73
CA HIS A 82 2.22 10.61 4.48
C HIS A 82 3.20 9.88 3.56
N ASP A 83 2.75 8.82 2.90
CA ASP A 83 3.57 8.01 2.00
C ASP A 83 3.10 8.24 0.55
N PRO A 84 3.90 8.92 -0.30
CA PRO A 84 3.51 9.24 -1.67
C PRO A 84 3.27 7.99 -2.54
N GLU A 85 4.07 6.94 -2.35
CA GLU A 85 4.02 5.72 -3.17
C GLU A 85 2.76 4.90 -2.87
N LEU A 86 2.38 4.84 -1.60
CA LEU A 86 1.08 4.33 -1.19
C LEU A 86 -0.05 5.13 -1.88
N VAL A 87 0.05 6.45 -1.94
CA VAL A 87 -0.99 7.28 -2.59
C VAL A 87 -1.09 6.96 -4.09
N TRP A 88 0.01 6.74 -4.78
CA TRP A 88 0.01 6.33 -6.19
C TRP A 88 -0.61 4.95 -6.40
N LEU A 89 -0.22 3.96 -5.59
CA LEU A 89 -0.85 2.63 -5.58
C LEU A 89 -2.36 2.72 -5.37
N LEU A 90 -2.80 3.50 -4.38
CA LEU A 90 -4.21 3.71 -4.08
C LEU A 90 -4.94 4.38 -5.25
N TYR A 91 -4.32 5.39 -5.89
CA TYR A 91 -4.86 6.04 -7.08
C TYR A 91 -5.01 5.05 -8.24
N TYR A 92 -3.99 4.26 -8.55
CA TYR A 92 -4.03 3.25 -9.61
C TYR A 92 -5.17 2.27 -9.37
N ILE A 93 -5.26 1.68 -8.18
CA ILE A 93 -6.30 0.70 -7.84
C ILE A 93 -7.69 1.32 -7.88
N ARG A 94 -7.85 2.56 -7.41
CA ARG A 94 -9.18 3.20 -7.34
C ARG A 94 -9.67 3.71 -8.70
N VAL A 95 -8.79 4.29 -9.50
CA VAL A 95 -9.17 5.10 -10.67
C VAL A 95 -8.82 4.41 -11.98
N VAL A 96 -7.64 3.80 -12.05
CA VAL A 96 -7.10 3.25 -13.30
C VAL A 96 -7.54 1.80 -13.49
N HIS A 97 -7.42 0.97 -12.46
CA HIS A 97 -7.71 -0.46 -12.54
C HIS A 97 -8.34 -1.02 -11.25
N PRO A 98 -9.63 -0.74 -10.98
CA PRO A 98 -10.38 -1.40 -9.91
C PRO A 98 -10.42 -2.91 -10.11
N GLY A 99 -10.06 -3.67 -9.08
CA GLY A 99 -9.88 -5.12 -9.18
C GLY A 99 -8.53 -5.53 -9.76
N ALA A 100 -7.54 -4.65 -9.81
CA ALA A 100 -6.16 -5.04 -10.06
C ALA A 100 -5.70 -6.07 -9.01
N THR A 101 -4.86 -6.99 -9.44
CA THR A 101 -4.11 -7.85 -8.53
C THR A 101 -2.98 -7.08 -7.85
N PRO A 102 -2.49 -7.52 -6.67
CA PRO A 102 -1.31 -6.92 -6.07
C PRO A 102 -0.10 -6.86 -7.01
N GLU A 103 0.12 -7.90 -7.82
CA GLU A 103 1.22 -7.92 -8.79
C GLU A 103 1.02 -6.91 -9.93
N GLU A 104 -0.22 -6.72 -10.40
CA GLU A 104 -0.52 -5.70 -11.42
C GLU A 104 -0.30 -4.27 -10.88
N ALA A 105 -0.71 -4.00 -9.63
CA ALA A 105 -0.49 -2.70 -9.01
C ALA A 105 1.00 -2.40 -8.80
N VAL A 106 1.77 -3.36 -8.26
CA VAL A 106 3.22 -3.19 -8.09
C VAL A 106 3.91 -3.02 -9.44
N ASN A 107 3.59 -3.84 -10.44
CA ASN A 107 4.22 -3.73 -11.76
C ASN A 107 3.88 -2.42 -12.47
N HIS A 108 2.71 -1.83 -12.20
CA HIS A 108 2.36 -0.52 -12.74
C HIS A 108 3.32 0.56 -12.21
N GLU A 109 3.49 0.66 -10.89
CA GLU A 109 4.39 1.65 -10.29
C GLU A 109 5.84 1.44 -10.71
N LEU A 110 6.31 0.19 -10.76
CA LEU A 110 7.64 -0.13 -11.30
C LEU A 110 7.83 0.41 -12.73
N ALA A 111 6.80 0.30 -13.57
CA ALA A 111 6.84 0.81 -14.94
C ALA A 111 6.74 2.34 -15.02
N GLU A 112 6.03 3.01 -14.10
CA GLU A 112 6.00 4.48 -14.05
C GLU A 112 7.37 5.05 -13.66
N VAL A 113 8.08 4.43 -12.70
CA VAL A 113 9.46 4.84 -12.36
C VAL A 113 10.38 4.83 -13.58
N GLU A 114 10.29 3.79 -14.42
CA GLU A 114 11.09 3.72 -15.65
C GLU A 114 10.66 4.77 -16.69
N LYS A 115 9.37 5.04 -16.81
CA LYS A 115 8.83 6.06 -17.74
C LYS A 115 9.27 7.48 -17.37
N ASP A 116 9.36 7.76 -16.08
CA ASP A 116 9.82 9.05 -15.55
C ASP A 116 11.35 9.22 -15.62
N GLY A 117 12.04 8.25 -16.23
CA GLY A 117 13.48 8.29 -16.45
C GLY A 117 14.29 7.74 -15.28
N GLY A 118 13.62 7.21 -14.26
CA GLY A 118 14.24 6.42 -13.19
C GLY A 118 14.86 5.14 -13.75
N LYS A 119 15.95 4.69 -13.10
CA LYS A 119 16.60 3.42 -13.45
C LYS A 119 17.07 2.73 -12.18
N PHE A 120 16.66 1.48 -12.02
CA PHE A 120 17.23 0.59 -11.02
C PHE A 120 18.67 0.24 -11.44
N LYS A 121 19.61 0.36 -10.50
CA LYS A 121 21.04 0.09 -10.74
C LYS A 121 21.30 -1.39 -10.88
N ASN A 122 20.51 -2.23 -10.21
CA ASN A 122 20.63 -3.67 -10.19
C ASN A 122 19.29 -4.32 -9.79
N ASP A 123 19.24 -5.65 -9.89
CA ASP A 123 18.07 -6.44 -9.51
C ASP A 123 17.74 -6.31 -8.02
N ASP A 124 18.74 -6.09 -7.16
CA ASP A 124 18.53 -5.92 -5.72
C ASP A 124 17.75 -4.64 -5.39
N GLU A 125 18.03 -3.53 -6.07
CA GLU A 125 17.31 -2.26 -5.91
C GLU A 125 15.87 -2.38 -6.44
N LEU A 126 15.69 -3.06 -7.57
CA LEU A 126 14.36 -3.37 -8.12
C LEU A 126 13.54 -4.23 -7.16
N ILE A 127 14.13 -5.30 -6.64
CA ILE A 127 13.48 -6.21 -5.68
C ILE A 127 13.16 -5.47 -4.39
N GLY A 128 14.10 -4.67 -3.86
CA GLY A 128 13.91 -3.88 -2.65
C GLY A 128 12.73 -2.91 -2.78
N TYR A 129 12.65 -2.19 -3.90
CA TYR A 129 11.55 -1.27 -4.16
C TYR A 129 10.22 -2.00 -4.39
N ALA A 130 10.21 -3.13 -5.10
CA ALA A 130 9.01 -3.96 -5.22
C ALA A 130 8.49 -4.45 -3.87
N MET A 131 9.38 -4.87 -2.96
CA MET A 131 9.02 -5.29 -1.60
C MET A 131 8.50 -4.14 -0.75
N TYR A 132 9.03 -2.93 -0.93
CA TYR A 132 8.48 -1.72 -0.34
C TYR A 132 7.04 -1.48 -0.83
N LEU A 133 6.77 -1.56 -2.14
CA LEU A 133 5.41 -1.39 -2.68
C LEU A 133 4.43 -2.46 -2.16
N TYR A 134 4.86 -3.72 -2.02
CA TYR A 134 4.04 -4.75 -1.38
C TYR A 134 3.76 -4.44 0.10
N THR A 135 4.72 -3.85 0.80
CA THR A 135 4.54 -3.39 2.18
C THR A 135 3.52 -2.26 2.26
N ALA A 136 3.57 -1.31 1.32
CA ALA A 136 2.58 -0.25 1.20
C ALA A 136 1.17 -0.80 0.93
N LEU A 137 1.01 -1.75 0.01
CA LEU A 137 -0.27 -2.43 -0.21
C LEU A 137 -0.76 -3.15 1.06
N ALA A 138 0.12 -3.85 1.77
CA ALA A 138 -0.26 -4.54 3.00
C ALA A 138 -0.74 -3.58 4.09
N ILE A 139 -0.07 -2.44 4.25
CA ILE A 139 -0.47 -1.36 5.16
C ILE A 139 -1.84 -0.82 4.74
N ALA A 140 -2.05 -0.53 3.46
CA ALA A 140 -3.35 -0.07 2.96
C ALA A 140 -4.50 -1.03 3.29
N ILE A 141 -4.28 -2.34 3.12
CA ILE A 141 -5.25 -3.37 3.47
C ILE A 141 -5.46 -3.40 4.99
N ALA A 142 -4.39 -3.37 5.78
CA ALA A 142 -4.45 -3.41 7.24
C ALA A 142 -5.24 -2.24 7.85
N TYR A 143 -5.09 -1.05 7.28
CA TYR A 143 -5.85 0.14 7.66
C TYR A 143 -7.23 0.26 7.00
N GLY A 144 -7.65 -0.76 6.23
CA GLY A 144 -8.98 -0.82 5.63
C GLY A 144 -9.20 0.10 4.42
N LEU A 145 -8.14 0.73 3.91
CA LEU A 145 -8.18 1.54 2.68
C LEU A 145 -8.45 0.68 1.45
N LEU A 146 -7.96 -0.56 1.46
CA LEU A 146 -8.21 -1.55 0.41
C LEU A 146 -8.93 -2.78 0.98
N VAL A 147 -9.86 -3.32 0.20
CA VAL A 147 -10.49 -4.61 0.46
C VAL A 147 -9.94 -5.63 -0.53
N VAL A 148 -9.65 -6.81 -0.01
CA VAL A 148 -9.19 -7.97 -0.78
C VAL A 148 -10.37 -8.87 -1.10
N VAL A 149 -10.49 -9.30 -2.35
CA VAL A 149 -11.44 -10.33 -2.80
C VAL A 149 -10.66 -11.47 -3.43
N GLU A 150 -11.00 -12.71 -3.07
CA GLU A 150 -10.35 -13.94 -3.57
C GLU A 150 -10.94 -14.46 -4.88
#